data_AF-R8AWP6-F1
#
_entry.id   AF-R8AWP6-F1
#
_cell.length_a   1.000
_cell.length_b   1.000
_cell.length_c   1.000
_cell.angle_alpha   90.00
_cell.angle_beta   90.00
_cell.angle_gamma   90.00
#
_symmetry.space_group_name_H-M   'P 1'
#
loop_
_entity.id
_entity.type
_entity.pdbx_description
1 polymer ?
#
loop_
_entity_poly.entity_id
_entity_poly.type
_entity_poly.pdbx_seq_one_letter_code
_entity_poly.pdbx_strand_id
1 'polypeptide(L)' 'MNEAVFSQIAMLVLLTGLIIWMGFIVWDLAKKSQAGRFGTIALFTVLGAGVVGFIVKTVMVEVMQL' A
#
# COMPACT_ATOMS: atom_id res chain seq x y z
N MET A 1 -19.78 20.61 2.08
CA MET A 1 -19.12 19.56 1.26
C MET A 1 -20.13 18.45 1.05
N ASN A 2 -20.26 17.90 -0.16
CA ASN A 2 -21.13 16.76 -0.42
C ASN A 2 -20.65 15.55 0.39
N GLU A 3 -21.55 14.79 1.03
CA GLU A 3 -21.19 13.67 1.93
C GLU A 3 -20.33 12.62 1.21
N ALA A 4 -20.65 12.35 -0.06
CA ALA A 4 -19.91 11.42 -0.91
C ALA A 4 -18.44 11.84 -1.11
N VAL A 5 -18.18 13.14 -1.30
CA VAL A 5 -16.82 13.67 -1.51
C VAL A 5 -16.02 13.59 -0.21
N PHE A 6 -16.65 13.91 0.92
CA PHE A 6 -16.00 13.78 2.23
C PHE A 6 -15.63 12.32 2.53
N SER A 7 -16.56 11.39 2.28
CA SER A 7 -16.32 9.95 2.46
C SER A 7 -15.17 9.45 1.56
N GLN A 8 -15.13 9.84 0.28
CA GLN A 8 -14.05 9.47 -0.63
C GLN A 8 -12.68 9.97 -0.15
N ILE A 9 -12.59 11.25 0.23
CA ILE A 9 -11.32 11.84 0.70
C ILE A 9 -10.88 11.16 2.00
N ALA A 10 -11.81 10.95 2.94
CA ALA A 10 -11.51 10.29 4.20
C ALA A 10 -11.01 8.85 3.98
N MET A 11 -11.67 8.08 3.11
CA MET A 11 -11.23 6.74 2.74
C MET A 11 -9.84 6.77 2.12
N LEU A 12 -9.59 7.67 1.17
CA LEU A 12 -8.31 7.74 0.46
C LEU A 12 -7.18 8.07 1.43
N VAL A 13 -7.35 9.08 2.29
CA VAL A 13 -6.33 9.53 3.25
C VAL A 13 -6.09 8.49 4.36
N LEU A 14 -7.15 7.96 4.99
CA LEU A 14 -6.99 7.01 6.08
C LEU A 14 -6.47 5.65 5.60
N LEU A 15 -6.95 5.17 4.45
CA LEU A 15 -6.48 3.90 3.88
C LEU A 15 -5.02 3.99 3.45
N THR A 16 -4.64 5.05 2.73
CA THR A 16 -3.24 5.24 2.32
C THR A 16 -2.30 5.39 3.51
N GLY A 17 -2.71 6.14 4.54
CA GLY A 17 -1.96 6.23 5.80
C GLY A 17 -1.75 4.87 6.47
N LEU A 18 -2.80 4.04 6.51
CA LEU A 18 -2.73 2.70 7.10
C LEU A 18 -1.84 1.74 6.30
N ILE A 19 -1.88 1.82 4.97
CA ILE A 19 -0.98 1.03 4.08
C ILE A 19 0.48 1.41 4.32
N ILE A 20 0.79 2.72 4.45
CA ILE A 20 2.15 3.19 4.75
C ILE A 20 2.61 2.67 6.12
N TRP A 21 1.74 2.73 7.13
CA TRP A 21 2.03 2.21 8.46
C TRP A 21 2.31 0.70 8.45
N MET A 22 1.53 -0.08 7.70
CA MET A 22 1.80 -1.50 7.47
C MET A 22 3.16 -1.74 6.80
N GLY A 23 3.52 -0.95 5.80
CA GLY A 23 4.83 -1.03 5.15
C GLY A 23 5.99 -0.79 6.12
N PHE A 24 5.84 0.18 7.03
CA PHE A 24 6.83 0.47 8.06
C PHE A 24 6.98 -0.68 9.07
N ILE A 25 5.87 -1.28 9.52
CA ILE A 25 5.89 -2.44 10.41
C ILE A 25 6.61 -3.63 9.76
N VAL A 26 6.29 -3.92 8.50
CA VAL A 26 6.90 -5.06 7.79
C VAL A 26 8.39 -4.82 7.54
N TRP A 27 8.82 -3.58 7.31
CA TRP A 27 10.24 -3.21 7.25
C TRP A 27 10.96 -3.45 8.60
N ASP A 28 10.35 -3.04 9.71
CA ASP A 28 10.88 -3.30 11.06
C ASP A 28 10.93 -4.81 11.36
N LEU A 29 9.89 -5.55 10.98
CA LEU A 29 9.82 -7.00 11.13
C LEU A 29 10.89 -7.71 10.29
N ALA A 30 11.12 -7.28 9.05
CA ALA A 30 12.16 -7.83 8.18
C ALA A 30 13.55 -7.70 8.81
N LYS A 31 13.84 -6.55 9.44
CA LYS A 31 15.09 -6.31 10.17
C LYS A 31 15.18 -7.14 11.44
N LYS A 32 14.13 -7.16 12.27
CA LYS A 32 14.09 -7.93 13.52
C LYS A 32 14.14 -9.44 13.31
N SER A 33 13.56 -9.94 12.22
CA SER A 33 13.50 -11.35 11.87
C SER A 33 14.86 -11.93 11.44
N GLN A 34 15.94 -11.13 11.35
CA GLN A 34 17.21 -11.57 10.72
C GLN A 34 16.95 -12.18 9.33
N ALA A 35 15.96 -11.65 8.61
CA ALA A 35 15.66 -12.12 7.26
C ALA A 35 16.91 -11.83 6.41
N GLY A 36 17.72 -12.86 6.17
CA GLY A 36 18.94 -12.76 5.38
C GLY A 36 18.65 -12.16 4.00
N ARG A 37 19.69 -11.86 3.20
CA ARG A 37 19.53 -11.15 1.91
C ARG A 37 18.36 -11.62 1.05
N PHE A 38 18.11 -12.93 0.98
CA PHE A 38 16.96 -13.49 0.27
C PHE A 38 15.60 -13.14 0.88
N GLY A 39 15.47 -13.20 2.21
CA GLY A 39 14.24 -12.89 2.92
C GLY A 39 13.87 -11.41 2.83
N THR A 40 14.87 -10.51 2.92
CA THR A 40 14.63 -9.07 2.75
C THR A 40 14.21 -8.71 1.32
N ILE A 41 14.83 -9.34 0.30
CA ILE A 41 14.44 -9.15 -1.11
C ILE A 41 13.02 -9.68 -1.34
N ALA A 42 12.69 -10.88 -0.89
CA ALA A 42 11.36 -11.46 -1.04
C ALA A 42 10.28 -10.61 -0.35
N LEU A 43 10.55 -10.13 0.88
CA LEU A 43 9.66 -9.21 1.60
C LEU A 43 9.43 -7.91 0.82
N PHE A 44 10.49 -7.36 0.23
CA PHE A 44 10.39 -6.18 -0.62
C PHE A 44 9.62 -6.40 -1.91
N THR A 45 9.81 -7.54 -2.55
CA THR A 45 9.09 -7.89 -3.78
C THR A 45 7.60 -8.08 -3.51
N VAL A 46 7.23 -8.77 -2.43
CA VAL A 46 5.81 -9.00 -2.08
C VAL A 46 5.13 -7.71 -1.63
N LEU A 47 5.77 -6.90 -0.78
CA LEU A 47 5.25 -5.58 -0.40
C LEU A 47 5.14 -4.66 -1.61
N GLY A 48 6.20 -4.57 -2.41
CA GLY A 48 6.25 -3.75 -3.60
C GLY A 48 5.20 -4.15 -4.62
N ALA A 49 4.99 -5.45 -4.83
CA ALA A 49 3.94 -5.96 -5.71
C ALA A 49 2.53 -5.54 -5.24
N GLY A 50 2.27 -5.53 -3.92
CA GLY A 50 1.01 -5.05 -3.37
C GLY A 50 0.75 -3.56 -3.66
N VAL A 51 1.76 -2.71 -3.45
CA VAL A 51 1.66 -1.27 -3.74
C VAL A 51 1.53 -1.01 -5.23
N VAL A 52 2.31 -1.70 -6.06
CA VAL A 52 2.22 -1.60 -7.52
C VAL A 52 0.86 -2.06 -8.02
N GLY A 53 0.32 -3.17 -7.52
CA GLY A 53 -1.03 -3.64 -7.85
C GLY A 53 -2.12 -2.65 -7.46
N PHE A 54 -1.99 -2.00 -6.30
CA PHE A 54 -2.88 -0.93 -5.89
C PHE A 54 -2.82 0.25 -6.86
N ILE A 55 -1.62 0.74 -7.19
CA ILE A 55 -1.44 1.85 -8.15
C ILE A 55 -2.02 1.51 -9.52
N VAL A 56 -1.72 0.31 -10.05
CA VAL A 56 -2.26 -0.16 -11.33
C VAL A 56 -3.78 -0.16 -11.30
N LYS A 57 -4.40 -0.67 -10.23
CA LYS A 57 -5.85 -0.65 -10.06
C LYS A 57 -6.41 0.78 -10.03
N THR A 58 -5.77 1.70 -9.31
CA THR A 58 -6.23 3.10 -9.23
C THR A 58 -6.18 3.76 -10.59
N VAL A 59 -5.08 3.59 -11.32
CA VAL A 59 -4.91 4.08 -12.69
C VAL A 59 -5.95 3.45 -13.62
N MET A 60 -6.22 2.15 -13.48
CA MET A 60 -7.23 1.46 -14.29
C MET A 60 -8.62 2.05 -14.08
N VAL A 61 -9.02 2.29 -12.84
CA VAL A 61 -10.32 2.87 -12.46
C VAL A 61 -10.43 4.33 -12.92
N GLU A 62 -9.41 5.15 -12.71
CA GLU A 62 -9.44 6.57 -13.09
C GLU A 62 -9.34 6.79 -14.61
N VAL A 63 -8.54 5.99 -15.32
CA VAL A 63 -8.31 6.16 -16.76
C VAL A 63 -9.36 5.44 -17.61
N MET A 64 -9.80 4.24 -17.22
CA MET A 64 -10.81 3.47 -17.96
C MET A 64 -12.24 3.65 -17.43
N GLN A 65 -12.46 4.40 -16.35
CA GLN A 65 -13.77 4.60 -15.70
C GLN A 65 -14.54 3.28 -15.41
N LEU A 66 -13.81 2.18 -15.17
CA LEU A 66 -14.37 0.92 -14.68
C LEU A 66 -14.63 1.00 -13.16
#